data_AF-A0A958LAT0-F1
#
_entry.id   AF-A0A958LAT0-F1
#
_cell.length_a   1.000
_cell.length_b   1.000
_cell.length_c   1.000
_cell.angle_alpha   90.00
_cell.angle_beta   90.00
_cell.angle_gamma   90.00
#
_symmetry.space_group_name_H-M   'P 1'
#
loop_
_entity.id
_entity.type
_entity.pdbx_description
1 polymer ?
#
loop_
_entity_poly.entity_id
_entity_poly.type
_entity_poly.pdbx_seq_one_letter_code
_entity_poly.pdbx_strand_id
1 'polypeptide(L)'
;MSFDDKILEDLPETLPMLPVRDIVVFPYMILPLYVGRESSIRAVEESLAKNRLIFLASQREVNEENPTEATIFKTGTIAMIMRMRKLPDGRVKVLIQGISKGVIKSYAQSTPHFEVKVEKITEPTTLGSHVEFEAMIRNAKEQLEKII
;
A
#
# COMPACT_ATOMS: atom_id res chain seq x y z
N MET A 1 -14.94 -1.06 16.69
CA MET A 1 -13.96 -1.65 15.76
C MET A 1 -14.20 -1.05 14.40
N SER A 2 -13.19 -0.44 13.80
CA SER A 2 -13.30 0.13 12.45
C SER A 2 -13.55 -1.00 11.44
N PHE A 3 -14.15 -0.70 10.29
CA PHE A 3 -14.27 -1.65 9.18
C PHE A 3 -12.90 -2.19 8.76
N ASP A 4 -11.87 -1.34 8.85
CA ASP A 4 -10.47 -1.67 8.57
C ASP A 4 -9.89 -2.71 9.53
N ASP A 5 -10.32 -2.74 10.80
CA ASP A 5 -9.80 -3.69 11.79
C ASP A 5 -10.22 -5.13 11.46
N LYS A 6 -11.47 -5.33 11.04
CA LYS A 6 -11.99 -6.66 10.67
C LYS A 6 -11.32 -7.22 9.41
N ILE A 7 -10.97 -6.36 8.45
CA ILE A 7 -10.27 -6.78 7.23
C ILE A 7 -8.85 -7.30 7.58
N LEU A 8 -8.24 -6.74 8.61
CA LEU A 8 -6.87 -7.06 9.00
C LEU A 8 -6.77 -8.25 9.95
N GLU A 9 -7.87 -8.65 10.60
CA GLU A 9 -7.93 -9.87 11.44
C GLU A 9 -7.80 -11.15 10.60
N ASP A 10 -8.37 -11.15 9.39
CA ASP A 10 -8.29 -12.25 8.42
C ASP A 10 -7.35 -11.92 7.24
N LEU A 11 -6.14 -11.42 7.54
CA LEU A 11 -5.16 -11.17 6.49
C LEU A 11 -4.71 -12.51 5.88
N PRO A 12 -4.80 -12.68 4.54
CA PRO A 12 -4.27 -13.88 3.89
C PRO A 12 -2.77 -14.05 4.15
N GLU A 13 -2.31 -15.30 4.07
CA GLU A 13 -0.89 -15.62 4.23
C GLU A 13 -0.01 -14.88 3.20
N THR A 14 -0.52 -14.71 1.99
CA THR A 14 0.14 -13.96 0.91
C THR A 14 -0.79 -12.93 0.29
N LEU A 15 -0.20 -11.81 -0.13
CA LEU A 15 -0.88 -10.76 -0.88
C LEU A 15 -0.20 -10.57 -2.24
N PRO A 16 -0.97 -10.37 -3.33
CA PRO A 16 -0.43 -9.80 -4.55
C PRO A 16 0.18 -8.43 -4.23
N MET A 17 1.29 -8.11 -4.87
CA MET A 17 2.01 -6.85 -4.66
C MET A 17 2.06 -6.02 -5.93
N LEU A 18 1.82 -4.72 -5.76
CA LEU A 18 1.99 -3.70 -6.78
C LEU A 18 3.18 -2.80 -6.41
N PRO A 19 4.31 -2.91 -7.14
CA PRO A 19 5.37 -1.91 -7.06
C PRO A 19 4.85 -0.57 -7.58
N VAL A 20 4.82 0.46 -6.73
CA VAL A 20 4.41 1.82 -7.10
C VAL A 20 5.62 2.70 -7.37
N ARG A 21 5.51 3.57 -8.38
CA ARG A 21 6.52 4.57 -8.74
C ARG A 21 6.02 5.96 -8.37
N ASP A 22 6.94 6.84 -7.96
CA ASP A 22 6.68 8.26 -7.69
C ASP A 22 5.69 8.56 -6.55
N ILE A 23 5.30 7.54 -5.78
CA ILE A 23 4.34 7.70 -4.68
C ILE A 23 4.59 6.72 -3.55
N VAL A 24 4.29 7.18 -2.33
CA VAL A 24 4.13 6.36 -1.14
C VAL A 24 2.69 6.51 -0.70
N VAL A 25 1.97 5.40 -0.62
CA VAL A 25 0.57 5.39 -0.15
C VAL A 25 0.58 5.19 1.35
N PHE A 26 -0.08 6.08 2.09
CA PHE A 26 -0.29 5.96 3.53
C PHE A 26 -1.65 5.33 3.85
N PRO A 27 -1.83 4.78 5.06
CA PRO A 27 -3.15 4.42 5.57
C PRO A 27 -4.15 5.58 5.42
N TYR A 28 -5.42 5.23 5.17
CA TYR A 28 -6.55 6.14 4.95
C TYR A 28 -6.53 6.96 3.65
N MET A 29 -5.42 6.97 2.90
CA MET A 29 -5.39 7.63 1.59
C MET A 29 -6.31 6.91 0.60
N ILE A 30 -7.11 7.67 -0.15
CA ILE A 30 -7.88 7.19 -1.29
C ILE A 30 -7.40 7.91 -2.54
N LEU A 31 -6.85 7.16 -3.50
CA LEU A 31 -6.32 7.75 -4.73
C LEU A 31 -6.44 6.80 -5.92
N PRO A 32 -6.53 7.35 -7.16
CA PRO A 32 -6.42 6.55 -8.35
C PRO A 32 -4.95 6.22 -8.68
N LEU A 33 -4.68 4.98 -9.08
CA LEU A 33 -3.40 4.56 -9.68
C LEU A 33 -3.60 4.10 -11.12
N TYR A 34 -2.62 4.40 -11.98
CA TYR A 34 -2.57 3.94 -13.37
C TYR A 34 -1.54 2.84 -13.50
N VAL A 35 -1.98 1.68 -13.96
CA VAL A 35 -1.17 0.47 -14.05
C VAL A 35 -1.04 0.07 -15.51
N GLY A 36 0.20 -0.03 -16.01
CA GLY A 36 0.48 -0.35 -17.41
C GLY A 36 1.35 -1.57 -17.65
N ARG A 37 2.15 -2.00 -16.66
CA ARG A 37 3.01 -3.19 -16.78
C ARG A 37 2.16 -4.45 -16.67
N GLU A 38 2.39 -5.44 -17.53
CA GLU A 38 1.61 -6.69 -17.51
C GLU A 38 1.63 -7.39 -16.15
N SER A 39 2.80 -7.48 -15.51
CA SER A 39 2.95 -8.10 -14.19
C SER A 39 2.12 -7.38 -13.12
N SER A 40 2.05 -6.05 -13.19
CA SER A 40 1.26 -5.23 -12.29
C SER A 40 -0.24 -5.34 -12.55
N ILE A 41 -0.65 -5.44 -13.82
CA ILE A 41 -2.05 -5.69 -14.19
C ILE A 41 -2.48 -7.07 -13.65
N ARG A 42 -1.63 -8.09 -13.78
CA ARG A 42 -1.88 -9.42 -13.22
C ARG A 42 -2.01 -9.41 -11.70
N ALA A 43 -1.17 -8.67 -10.98
CA ALA A 43 -1.30 -8.52 -9.52
C ALA A 43 -2.65 -7.89 -9.11
N VAL A 44 -3.11 -6.90 -9.88
CA VAL A 44 -4.43 -6.28 -9.68
C VAL A 44 -5.57 -7.28 -9.94
N GLU A 45 -5.50 -8.04 -11.03
CA GLU A 45 -6.50 -9.05 -11.37
C GLU A 45 -6.55 -10.17 -10.31
N GLU A 46 -5.39 -10.64 -9.85
CA GLU A 46 -5.28 -11.63 -8.78
C GLU A 46 -5.89 -11.13 -7.46
N SER A 47 -5.60 -9.88 -7.09
CA SER A 47 -6.18 -9.24 -5.91
C SER A 47 -7.72 -9.21 -6.00
N LEU A 48 -8.26 -8.82 -7.15
CA LEU A 48 -9.70 -8.74 -7.39
C LEU A 48 -10.40 -10.11 -7.37
N ALA A 49 -9.69 -11.18 -7.74
CA ALA A 49 -10.18 -12.56 -7.68
C ALA A 49 -10.18 -13.15 -6.26
N LYS A 50 -9.32 -12.63 -5.37
CA LYS A 50 -9.23 -13.00 -3.95
C LYS A 50 -10.15 -12.09 -3.11
N ASN A 51 -9.58 -11.41 -2.12
CA ASN A 51 -10.30 -10.56 -1.15
C ASN A 51 -10.11 -9.07 -1.42
N ARG A 52 -9.65 -8.69 -2.63
CA ARG A 52 -9.37 -7.31 -3.05
C ARG A 52 -8.25 -6.61 -2.27
N LEU A 53 -7.50 -7.35 -1.45
CA LEU A 53 -6.32 -6.80 -0.79
C LEU A 53 -5.11 -6.88 -1.70
N ILE A 54 -4.29 -5.84 -1.65
CA ILE A 54 -3.06 -5.71 -2.41
C ILE A 54 -2.00 -5.03 -1.54
N PHE A 55 -0.75 -5.46 -1.66
CA PHE A 55 0.36 -4.79 -1.00
C PHE A 55 1.00 -3.75 -1.92
N LEU A 56 1.06 -2.50 -1.50
CA LEU A 56 1.69 -1.41 -2.24
C LEU A 56 3.07 -1.16 -1.64
N ALA A 57 4.11 -1.29 -2.47
CA ALA A 57 5.49 -1.04 -2.07
C ALA A 57 6.16 -0.11 -3.07
N SER A 58 6.82 0.94 -2.57
CA SER A 58 7.51 1.88 -3.46
C SER A 58 8.80 1.27 -4.01
N GLN A 59 9.12 1.62 -5.24
CA GLN A 59 10.42 1.30 -5.86
C GLN A 59 11.50 2.22 -5.30
N ARG A 60 12.72 1.71 -5.11
CA ARG A 60 13.90 2.50 -4.71
C ARG A 60 14.38 3.36 -5.88
N GLU A 61 14.51 2.73 -7.04
CA GLU A 61 14.95 3.38 -8.27
C GLU A 61 13.72 3.74 -9.11
N VAL A 62 13.48 5.04 -9.28
CA VAL A 62 12.31 5.55 -10.01
C VAL A 62 12.34 5.12 -11.48
N ASN A 63 13.53 5.04 -12.09
CA ASN A 63 13.67 4.78 -13.53
C ASN A 63 13.67 3.29 -13.89
N GLU A 64 13.55 2.38 -12.91
CA GLU A 64 13.59 0.95 -13.18
C GLU A 64 12.26 0.45 -13.77
N GLU A 65 12.34 -0.16 -14.95
CA GLU A 65 11.16 -0.65 -15.66
C GLU A 65 10.66 -2.01 -15.13
N ASN A 66 11.59 -2.86 -14.71
CA ASN A 66 11.31 -4.19 -14.19
C ASN A 66 11.90 -4.32 -12.78
N PRO A 67 11.15 -3.92 -11.74
CA PRO A 67 11.67 -3.89 -10.39
C PRO A 67 11.94 -5.30 -9.90
N THR A 68 13.04 -5.46 -9.18
CA THR A 68 13.44 -6.71 -8.54
C THR A 68 13.13 -6.64 -7.05
N GLU A 69 13.18 -7.80 -6.37
CA GLU A 69 12.99 -7.87 -4.92
C GLU A 69 13.97 -6.96 -4.15
N ALA A 70 15.19 -6.76 -4.68
CA ALA A 70 16.23 -5.93 -4.05
C ALA A 70 16.01 -4.42 -4.24
N THR A 71 15.26 -4.03 -5.27
CA THR A 71 15.02 -2.62 -5.62
C THR A 71 13.65 -2.12 -5.13
N ILE A 72 12.94 -2.92 -4.33
CA ILE A 72 11.65 -2.56 -3.74
C ILE A 72 11.84 -2.33 -2.23
N PHE A 73 11.18 -1.31 -1.69
CA PHE A 73 11.15 -1.09 -0.25
C PHE A 73 10.34 -2.21 0.43
N LYS A 74 10.90 -2.80 1.49
CA LYS A 74 10.22 -3.87 2.26
C LYS A 74 9.01 -3.35 3.02
N THR A 75 9.04 -2.10 3.46
CA THR A 75 7.91 -1.47 4.14
C THR A 75 7.00 -0.82 3.10
N GLY A 76 5.71 -1.06 3.24
CA GLY A 76 4.68 -0.57 2.34
C GLY A 76 3.33 -0.54 3.03
N THR A 77 2.29 -0.56 2.22
CA THR A 77 0.91 -0.39 2.69
C THR A 77 0.04 -1.51 2.17
N ILE A 78 -0.64 -2.18 3.10
CA ILE A 78 -1.77 -3.05 2.80
C ILE A 78 -2.91 -2.14 2.38
N ALA A 79 -3.41 -2.34 1.17
CA ALA A 79 -4.46 -1.54 0.57
C ALA A 79 -5.58 -2.44 0.04
N MET A 80 -6.75 -1.84 -0.18
CA MET A 80 -7.87 -2.50 -0.84
C MET A 80 -8.18 -1.82 -2.17
N ILE A 81 -8.41 -2.64 -3.20
CA ILE A 81 -8.88 -2.16 -4.49
C ILE A 81 -10.39 -1.94 -4.41
N MET A 82 -10.79 -0.68 -4.40
CA MET A 82 -12.20 -0.29 -4.34
C MET A 82 -12.89 -0.48 -5.68
N ARG A 83 -12.22 -0.06 -6.77
CA ARG A 83 -12.74 -0.10 -8.14
C ARG A 83 -11.61 -0.28 -9.16
N MET A 84 -11.92 -0.89 -10.30
CA MET A 84 -11.00 -1.04 -11.43
C MET A 84 -11.74 -0.72 -12.74
N ARG A 85 -11.04 -0.06 -13.67
CA ARG A 85 -11.50 0.14 -15.06
C ARG A 85 -10.34 -0.08 -16.02
N LYS A 86 -10.57 -0.90 -17.05
CA LYS A 86 -9.66 -0.99 -18.20
C LYS A 86 -9.85 0.25 -19.09
N LEU A 87 -8.74 0.85 -19.52
CA LEU A 87 -8.72 1.98 -20.42
C LEU A 87 -8.59 1.49 -21.88
N PRO A 88 -8.99 2.29 -22.88
CA PRO A 88 -8.91 1.91 -24.29
C PRO A 88 -7.47 1.64 -24.78
N ASP A 89 -6.46 2.18 -24.09
CA ASP A 89 -5.04 2.00 -24.38
C ASP A 89 -4.43 0.74 -23.76
N GLY A 90 -5.25 -0.12 -23.13
CA GLY A 90 -4.81 -1.35 -22.48
C GLY A 90 -4.33 -1.18 -21.04
N ARG A 91 -4.16 0.06 -20.55
CA ARG A 91 -3.82 0.30 -19.13
C ARG A 91 -5.03 0.09 -18.23
N VAL A 92 -4.77 -0.08 -16.94
CA VAL A 92 -5.80 -0.24 -15.92
C VAL A 92 -5.76 0.94 -14.96
N LYS A 93 -6.91 1.58 -14.74
CA LYS A 93 -7.09 2.57 -13.69
C LYS A 93 -7.74 1.90 -12.49
N VAL A 94 -7.07 1.90 -11.34
CA VAL A 94 -7.60 1.38 -10.07
C VAL A 94 -7.82 2.51 -9.08
N LEU A 95 -8.88 2.45 -8.29
CA LEU A 95 -9.08 3.28 -7.12
C LEU A 95 -8.75 2.44 -5.89
N ILE A 96 -7.77 2.88 -5.10
CA ILE A 96 -7.30 2.15 -3.93
C ILE A 96 -7.57 2.94 -2.66
N GLN A 97 -7.71 2.22 -1.54
CA GLN A 97 -7.71 2.76 -0.19
C GLN A 97 -6.57 2.11 0.60
N GLY A 98 -5.68 2.92 1.16
CA GLY A 98 -4.67 2.45 2.11
C GLY A 98 -5.34 2.06 3.43
N ILE A 99 -5.03 0.88 3.97
CA ILE A 99 -5.64 0.36 5.19
C ILE A 99 -4.64 0.41 6.34
N SER A 100 -3.47 -0.20 6.16
CA SER A 100 -2.47 -0.31 7.24
C SER A 100 -1.06 -0.41 6.67
N LYS A 101 -0.07 -0.01 7.47
CA LYS A 101 1.33 -0.30 7.18
C LYS A 101 1.58 -1.81 7.29
N GLY A 102 2.50 -2.30 6.48
CA GLY A 102 2.99 -3.67 6.53
C GLY A 102 4.44 -3.78 6.08
N VAL A 103 5.08 -4.90 6.43
CA VAL A 103 6.44 -5.22 6.02
C VAL A 103 6.49 -6.57 5.32
N ILE A 104 7.19 -6.63 4.19
CA ILE A 104 7.46 -7.86 3.45
C ILE A 104 8.38 -8.74 4.29
N LYS A 105 7.93 -9.95 4.60
CA LYS A 105 8.75 -11.00 5.25
C LYS A 105 9.45 -11.88 4.24
N SER A 106 8.76 -12.23 3.16
CA SER A 106 9.32 -13.04 2.07
C SER A 106 8.53 -12.84 0.78
N TYR A 107 9.19 -13.02 -0.36
CA TYR A 107 8.56 -13.15 -1.67
C TYR A 107 8.17 -14.62 -1.88
N ALA A 108 6.87 -14.90 -2.02
CA ALA A 108 6.37 -16.22 -2.32
C ALA A 108 6.50 -16.53 -3.83
N GLN A 109 6.37 -15.50 -4.66
CA GLN A 109 6.47 -15.59 -6.11
C GLN A 109 6.86 -14.22 -6.68
N SER A 110 7.59 -14.22 -7.79
CA SER A 110 7.94 -12.99 -8.55
C SER A 110 7.44 -13.00 -10.00
N THR A 111 7.06 -14.17 -10.53
CA THR A 111 6.49 -14.33 -11.88
C THR A 111 5.22 -15.19 -11.84
N PRO A 112 4.12 -14.82 -12.53
CA PRO A 112 4.02 -13.70 -13.48
C PRO A 112 3.76 -12.33 -12.82
N HIS A 113 3.60 -12.31 -11.51
CA HIS A 113 3.49 -11.11 -10.69
C HIS A 113 4.07 -11.39 -9.30
N PHE A 114 4.32 -10.33 -8.53
CA PHE A 114 4.81 -10.46 -7.16
C PHE A 114 3.70 -10.90 -6.22
N GLU A 115 3.99 -11.90 -5.41
CA GLU A 115 3.17 -12.35 -4.28
C GLU A 115 4.06 -12.42 -3.04
N VAL A 116 3.62 -11.79 -1.95
CA VAL A 116 4.46 -11.54 -0.77
C VAL A 116 3.74 -11.93 0.51
N LYS A 117 4.50 -12.48 1.47
CA LYS A 117 4.04 -12.61 2.86
C LYS A 117 4.25 -11.28 3.56
N VAL A 118 3.18 -10.72 4.12
CA VAL A 118 3.18 -9.39 4.75
C VAL A 118 2.82 -9.54 6.22
N GLU A 119 3.60 -8.89 7.08
CA GLU A 119 3.23 -8.70 8.48
C GLU A 119 2.74 -7.27 8.68
N LYS A 120 1.58 -7.12 9.32
CA LYS A 120 1.04 -5.81 9.69
C LYS A 120 1.96 -5.14 10.70
N ILE A 121 2.25 -3.85 10.48
CA ILE A 121 2.93 -3.03 11.48
C ILE A 121 1.86 -2.44 12.39
N THR A 122 1.83 -2.89 13.64
CA THR A 122 0.94 -2.34 14.67
C THR A 122 1.53 -1.06 15.24
N GLU A 123 0.78 0.03 15.20
CA GLU A 123 1.19 1.28 15.84
C GLU A 123 1.10 1.13 17.36
N PRO A 124 2.11 1.60 18.12
CA PRO A 124 2.02 1.63 19.57
C PRO A 124 0.89 2.57 20.00
N THR A 125 0.01 2.09 20.88
CA THR A 125 -1.11 2.86 21.44
C THR A 125 -0.68 3.93 22.44
N THR A 126 0.59 3.92 22.89
CA THR A 126 1.13 4.89 23.84
C THR A 126 2.49 5.41 23.37
N LEU A 127 2.49 6.58 22.74
CA LEU A 127 3.71 7.34 22.43
C LEU A 127 3.96 8.33 23.56
N GLY A 128 4.63 7.89 24.64
CA GLY A 128 5.09 8.78 25.72
C GLY A 128 3.98 9.43 26.56
N SER A 129 4.30 10.56 27.20
CA SER A 129 3.36 11.35 27.99
C SER A 129 2.25 11.90 27.09
N HIS A 130 0.99 11.72 27.48
CA HIS A 130 -0.18 12.24 26.74
C HIS A 130 -0.06 13.75 26.45
N VAL A 131 0.63 14.50 27.31
CA VAL A 131 0.85 15.95 27.14
C VAL A 131 1.80 16.25 25.98
N GLU A 132 2.89 15.50 25.83
CA GLU A 132 3.86 15.68 24.75
C GLU A 132 3.24 15.34 23.39
N PHE A 133 2.46 14.26 23.34
CA PHE A 133 1.74 13.84 22.14
C PHE A 133 0.74 14.91 21.66
N GLU A 134 -0.08 15.44 22.56
CA GLU A 134 -1.01 16.54 22.25
C GLU A 134 -0.27 17.82 21.81
N ALA A 135 0.86 18.14 22.45
CA ALA A 135 1.68 19.28 22.07
C ALA A 135 2.27 19.13 20.65
N MET A 136 2.74 17.92 20.29
CA MET A 136 3.23 17.61 18.95
C MET A 136 2.13 17.74 17.89
N ILE A 137 0.92 17.22 18.16
CA ILE A 137 -0.22 17.35 17.26
C ILE A 137 -0.58 18.81 17.04
N ARG A 138 -0.67 19.61 18.12
CA ARG A 138 -0.96 21.04 18.02
C ARG A 138 0.10 21.77 17.21
N ASN A 139 1.38 21.51 17.48
CA ASN A 139 2.47 22.15 16.75
C ASN A 139 2.44 21.80 15.25
N ALA A 140 2.20 20.53 14.91
CA ALA A 140 2.09 20.09 13.53
C ALA A 140 0.93 20.78 12.79
N LYS A 141 -0.23 20.93 13.44
CA LYS A 141 -1.39 21.66 12.88
C LYS A 141 -1.07 23.14 12.66
N GLU A 142 -0.52 23.81 13.66
CA GLU A 142 -0.14 25.23 13.58
C GLU A 142 0.91 25.50 12.49
N GLN A 143 1.88 24.58 12.31
CA GLN A 143 2.87 24.72 11.24
C GLN A 143 2.24 24.52 9.86
N LEU A 144 1.31 23.57 9.72
CA LEU A 144 0.62 23.33 8.47
C LEU A 144 -0.23 24.54 8.04
N GLU A 145 -0.95 25.17 8.98
CA GLU A 145 -1.75 26.38 8.74
C GLU A 145 -0.92 27.59 8.27
N LYS A 146 0.39 27.63 8.56
CA LYS A 146 1.26 28.73 8.10
C LYS A 146 1.76 28.57 6.67
N ILE A 147 1.67 27.36 6.12
CA ILE A 147 2.23 27.01 4.79
C ILE A 147 1.14 26.97 3.71
N ILE A 148 -0.10 26.64 4.08
CA ILE A 148 -1.27 26.62 3.19
C ILE A 148 -1.94 27.99 3.17
#